data_AF-A0A963HMM8-F1
#
_entry.id   AF-A0A963HMM8-F1
#
_cell.length_a   1.000
_cell.length_b   1.000
_cell.length_c   1.000
_cell.angle_alpha   90.00
_cell.angle_beta   90.00
_cell.angle_gamma   90.00
#
_symmetry.space_group_name_H-M   'P 1'
#
loop_
_entity.id
_entity.type
_entity.pdbx_description
1 polymer ?
#
loop_
_entity_poly.entity_id
_entity_poly.type
_entity_poly.pdbx_seq_one_letter_code
_entity_poly.pdbx_strand_id
1 'polypeptide(L)'
;MKIVSVFGAMTMSALLALTVLAAPLNKYMDDSPATFIQQQLAPEEVRRRLNDKMQRSIQILNNMEGEEKAQWIREYKERLKQAIEAGDYLKAAYYSGILDHIEQQN
;
A
#
# COMPACT_ATOMS: atom_id res chain seq x y z
N MET A 1 8.28 47.16 35.66
CA MET A 1 8.79 47.33 34.28
C MET A 1 8.79 45.93 33.66
N LYS A 2 7.86 45.52 32.78
CA LYS A 2 7.53 46.01 31.43
C LYS A 2 8.78 46.18 30.57
N ILE A 3 8.98 45.28 29.59
CA ILE A 3 9.00 45.53 28.13
C ILE A 3 9.56 44.26 27.42
N VAL A 4 8.72 43.51 26.68
CA VAL A 4 8.55 43.50 25.20
C VAL A 4 9.66 42.68 24.52
N SER A 5 9.34 41.46 24.06
CA SER A 5 9.02 41.11 22.66
C SER A 5 10.11 41.51 21.68
N VAL A 6 10.66 40.56 20.91
CA VAL A 6 11.01 40.79 19.51
C VAL A 6 10.89 39.48 18.72
N PHE A 7 9.94 39.49 17.78
CA PHE A 7 10.01 39.05 16.38
C PHE A 7 10.85 37.79 16.05
N GLY A 8 10.33 36.76 15.38
CA GLY A 8 9.45 36.82 14.22
C GLY A 8 10.28 36.47 12.97
N ALA A 9 9.94 35.36 12.31
CA ALA A 9 10.22 35.08 10.88
C ALA A 9 9.89 33.60 10.58
N MET A 10 8.60 33.25 10.48
CA MET A 10 8.23 32.14 9.59
C MET A 10 8.31 32.67 8.16
N THR A 11 9.53 32.70 7.61
CA THR A 11 9.73 32.99 6.20
C THR A 11 9.23 31.81 5.38
N MET A 12 8.12 32.05 4.67
CA MET A 12 7.68 31.23 3.55
C MET A 12 8.84 31.04 2.56
N SER A 13 9.30 29.81 2.38
CA SER A 13 10.02 29.45 1.17
C SER A 13 9.00 29.04 0.12
N ALA A 14 8.50 30.05 -0.60
CA ALA A 14 7.95 29.87 -1.92
C ALA A 14 9.10 29.42 -2.84
N LEU A 15 9.21 28.11 -3.08
CA LEU A 15 10.11 27.59 -4.11
C LEU A 15 9.42 27.75 -5.46
N LEU A 16 9.92 28.75 -6.17
CA LEU A 16 9.53 29.22 -7.48
C LEU A 16 9.48 28.08 -8.50
N ALA A 17 8.35 28.02 -9.19
CA ALA A 17 8.09 27.17 -10.34
C ALA A 17 9.08 27.45 -11.48
N LEU A 18 9.88 26.46 -11.84
CA LEU A 18 10.49 26.38 -13.17
C LEU A 18 9.42 25.86 -14.13
N THR A 19 8.83 26.79 -14.88
CA THR A 19 7.93 26.50 -16.00
C THR A 19 8.72 25.81 -17.10
N VAL A 20 8.78 24.48 -17.08
CA VAL A 20 9.16 23.70 -18.25
C VAL A 20 8.01 23.81 -19.24
N LEU A 21 8.30 24.43 -20.37
CA LEU A 21 7.39 24.61 -21.49
C LEU A 21 7.12 23.24 -22.14
N ALA A 22 6.27 22.44 -21.51
CA ALA A 22 5.80 21.18 -22.08
C ALA A 22 4.81 21.52 -23.20
N ALA A 23 5.20 21.22 -24.44
CA ALA A 23 4.33 21.29 -25.61
C ALA A 23 3.02 20.52 -25.36
N PRO A 24 1.86 21.00 -25.83
CA PRO A 24 0.58 20.40 -25.47
C PRO A 24 0.44 19.02 -26.11
N LEU A 25 0.45 17.98 -25.28
CA LEU A 25 0.04 16.60 -25.62
C LEU A 25 -1.50 16.52 -25.71
N ASN A 26 -2.10 17.40 -26.53
CA ASN A 26 -3.56 17.48 -26.78
C ASN A 26 -4.13 16.30 -27.60
N LYS A 27 -3.43 15.16 -27.71
CA LYS A 27 -3.89 14.00 -28.48
C LYS A 27 -4.46 12.85 -27.65
N TYR A 28 -4.45 12.95 -26.32
CA TYR A 28 -4.93 11.87 -25.46
C TYR A 28 -5.92 12.31 -24.38
N MET A 29 -6.42 13.56 -24.41
CA MET A 29 -7.55 13.97 -23.58
C MET A 29 -8.85 13.47 -24.22
N ASP A 30 -9.04 12.16 -24.22
CA ASP A 30 -10.38 11.60 -24.20
C ASP A 30 -10.88 11.78 -22.76
N ASP A 31 -11.41 12.97 -22.46
CA ASP A 31 -12.07 13.33 -21.20
C ASP A 31 -13.44 12.66 -21.07
N SER A 32 -13.54 11.40 -21.48
CA SER A 32 -14.59 10.52 -20.99
C SER A 32 -14.16 10.09 -19.60
N PRO A 33 -14.79 10.54 -18.49
CA PRO A 33 -14.57 9.92 -17.21
C PRO A 33 -14.97 8.46 -17.39
N ALA A 34 -13.97 7.57 -17.54
CA ALA A 34 -14.19 6.14 -17.49
C ALA A 34 -14.96 5.95 -16.19
N THR A 35 -16.27 5.69 -16.33
CA THR A 35 -17.14 5.54 -15.19
C THR A 35 -16.63 4.26 -14.57
N PHE A 36 -15.75 4.40 -13.57
CA PHE A 36 -15.25 3.29 -12.81
C PHE A 36 -16.43 2.88 -11.95
N ILE A 37 -17.37 2.16 -12.59
CA ILE A 37 -18.43 1.46 -11.91
C ILE A 37 -17.66 0.49 -11.03
N GLN A 38 -17.44 0.86 -9.76
CA GLN A 38 -17.09 -0.08 -8.72
C GLN A 38 -18.29 -1.02 -8.66
N GLN A 39 -18.26 -2.05 -9.51
CA GLN A 39 -19.11 -3.21 -9.32
C GLN A 39 -18.77 -3.70 -7.92
N GLN A 40 -19.72 -3.48 -7.01
CA GLN A 40 -19.63 -3.97 -5.65
C GLN A 40 -19.58 -5.50 -5.77
N LEU A 41 -18.36 -6.04 -5.68
CA LEU A 41 -18.11 -7.45 -5.91
C LEU A 41 -18.90 -8.25 -4.87
N ALA A 42 -19.56 -9.30 -5.32
CA ALA A 42 -20.25 -10.23 -4.41
C ALA A 42 -19.25 -10.74 -3.35
N PRO A 43 -19.66 -10.90 -2.08
CA PRO A 43 -18.78 -11.38 -1.01
C PRO A 43 -17.99 -12.66 -1.37
N GLU A 44 -18.61 -13.57 -2.12
CA GLU A 44 -18.03 -14.81 -2.61
C GLU A 44 -16.87 -14.54 -3.59
N GLU A 45 -17.05 -13.59 -4.49
CA GLU A 45 -16.05 -13.18 -5.46
C GLU A 45 -14.86 -12.47 -4.78
N VAL A 46 -15.13 -11.69 -3.72
CA VAL A 46 -14.08 -11.10 -2.88
C VAL A 46 -13.25 -12.18 -2.19
N ARG A 47 -13.90 -13.18 -1.60
CA ARG A 47 -13.21 -14.32 -0.95
C ARG A 47 -12.37 -15.11 -1.95
N ARG A 48 -12.90 -15.38 -3.15
CA ARG A 48 -12.18 -16.06 -4.22
C ARG A 48 -10.91 -15.31 -4.61
N ARG A 49 -11.03 -14.00 -4.90
CA ARG A 49 -9.88 -13.16 -5.26
C ARG A 49 -8.84 -13.06 -4.15
N LEU A 50 -9.28 -13.00 -2.89
CA LEU A 50 -8.38 -12.96 -1.75
C LEU A 50 -7.59 -14.26 -1.63
N ASN A 51 -8.25 -15.40 -1.82
CA ASN A 51 -7.58 -16.70 -1.86
C ASN A 51 -6.60 -16.82 -3.03
N ASP A 52 -6.98 -16.39 -4.24
CA ASP A 52 -6.09 -16.39 -5.41
C ASP A 52 -4.84 -15.55 -5.15
N LYS A 53 -5.01 -14.39 -4.52
CA LYS A 53 -3.90 -13.51 -4.12
C LYS A 53 -3.01 -14.17 -3.09
N MET A 54 -3.60 -14.84 -2.09
CA MET A 54 -2.86 -15.55 -1.05
C MET A 54 -2.00 -16.68 -1.65
N GLN A 55 -2.59 -17.50 -2.52
CA GLN A 55 -1.88 -18.58 -3.22
C GLN A 55 -0.73 -18.04 -4.06
N ARG A 56 -0.93 -16.91 -4.76
CA ARG A 56 0.14 -16.26 -5.50
C ARG A 56 1.26 -15.77 -4.60
N SER A 57 0.95 -15.15 -3.46
CA SER A 57 1.96 -14.73 -2.49
C SER A 57 2.79 -15.91 -1.97
N ILE A 58 2.14 -17.04 -1.66
CA ILE A 58 2.82 -18.27 -1.25
C ILE A 58 3.77 -18.77 -2.34
N GLN A 59 3.30 -18.87 -3.58
CA GLN A 59 4.13 -19.33 -4.70
C GLN A 59 5.36 -18.44 -4.91
N ILE A 60 5.20 -17.12 -4.82
CA ILE A 60 6.31 -16.16 -4.93
C ILE A 60 7.34 -16.42 -3.83
N LEU A 61 6.88 -16.51 -2.57
CA LEU A 61 7.76 -16.75 -1.42
C LEU A 61 8.47 -18.11 -1.47
N ASN A 62 7.84 -19.11 -2.06
CA ASN A 62 8.44 -20.43 -2.22
C ASN A 62 9.51 -20.47 -3.29
N ASN A 63 9.41 -19.61 -4.30
CA ASN A 63 10.41 -19.45 -5.35
C ASN A 63 11.54 -18.48 -4.94
N MET A 64 11.42 -17.82 -3.79
CA MET A 64 12.48 -16.99 -3.21
C MET A 64 13.39 -17.84 -2.34
N GLU A 65 14.68 -17.53 -2.34
CA GLU A 65 15.69 -18.23 -1.53
C GLU A 65 16.41 -17.26 -0.58
N GLY A 66 16.93 -17.81 0.51
CA GLY A 66 17.84 -17.10 1.42
C GLY A 66 17.23 -15.87 2.10
N GLU A 67 17.99 -14.77 2.07
CA GLU A 67 17.71 -13.58 2.87
C GLU A 67 16.45 -12.82 2.41
N GLU A 68 16.15 -12.81 1.11
CA GLU A 68 14.97 -12.15 0.56
C GLU A 68 13.68 -12.80 1.08
N LYS A 69 13.61 -14.14 1.07
CA LYS A 69 12.49 -14.88 1.66
C LYS A 69 12.34 -14.55 3.15
N ALA A 70 13.44 -14.52 3.89
CA ALA A 70 13.43 -14.17 5.31
C ALA A 70 12.94 -12.73 5.57
N GLN A 71 13.34 -11.77 4.73
CA GLN A 71 12.85 -10.39 4.80
C GLN A 71 11.35 -10.32 4.59
N TRP A 72 10.82 -10.94 3.54
CA TRP A 72 9.39 -10.93 3.29
C TRP A 72 8.58 -11.61 4.40
N ILE A 73 9.07 -12.72 4.96
CA ILE A 73 8.43 -13.37 6.11
C ILE A 73 8.37 -12.41 7.31
N ARG A 74 9.43 -11.63 7.59
CA ARG A 74 9.42 -10.61 8.64
C ARG A 74 8.39 -9.52 8.37
N GLU A 75 8.31 -9.01 7.14
CA GLU A 75 7.32 -8.01 6.76
C GLU A 75 5.89 -8.54 6.91
N TYR A 76 5.63 -9.80 6.53
CA TYR A 76 4.32 -10.41 6.71
C TYR A 76 3.93 -10.56 8.17
N LYS A 77 4.88 -10.90 9.05
CA LYS A 77 4.66 -10.93 10.51
C LYS A 77 4.33 -9.53 11.07
N GLU A 78 5.03 -8.50 10.59
CA GLU A 78 4.73 -7.12 10.99
C GLU A 78 3.35 -6.67 10.53
N ARG A 79 2.99 -6.93 9.26
CA ARG A 79 1.67 -6.60 8.71
C ARG A 79 0.55 -7.36 9.40
N LEU A 80 0.78 -8.62 9.81
CA LEU A 80 -0.15 -9.38 10.64
C LEU A 80 -0.39 -8.67 11.98
N LYS A 81 0.69 -8.27 12.67
CA LYS A 81 0.59 -7.53 13.93
C LYS A 81 -0.22 -6.24 13.77
N GLN A 82 0.10 -5.44 12.75
CA GLN A 82 -0.63 -4.21 12.44
C GLN A 82 -2.12 -4.47 12.14
N ALA A 83 -2.44 -5.54 11.42
CA ALA A 83 -3.82 -5.91 11.12
C ALA A 83 -4.60 -6.33 12.39
N ILE A 84 -3.97 -7.06 13.30
CA ILE A 84 -4.55 -7.42 14.60
C ILE A 84 -4.79 -6.16 15.45
N GLU A 85 -3.79 -5.28 15.55
CA GLU A 85 -3.90 -4.02 16.30
C GLU A 85 -4.99 -3.08 15.74
N ALA A 86 -5.16 -3.08 14.42
CA ALA A 86 -6.22 -2.33 13.74
C ALA A 86 -7.61 -3.00 13.80
N GLY A 87 -7.71 -4.24 14.29
CA GLY A 87 -8.96 -5.02 14.27
C GLY A 87 -9.41 -5.45 12.86
N ASP A 88 -8.51 -5.44 11.88
CA ASP A 88 -8.78 -5.87 10.50
C ASP A 88 -8.64 -7.39 10.39
N TYR A 89 -9.69 -8.11 10.81
CA TYR A 89 -9.71 -9.57 10.83
C TYR A 89 -9.51 -10.21 9.45
N LEU A 90 -9.94 -9.55 8.38
CA LEU A 90 -9.79 -10.06 7.02
C LEU A 90 -8.31 -10.05 6.61
N LYS A 91 -7.60 -8.93 6.86
CA LYS A 91 -6.16 -8.86 6.60
C LYS A 91 -5.36 -9.74 7.54
N ALA A 92 -5.74 -9.83 8.81
CA ALA A 92 -5.08 -10.71 9.76
C ALA A 92 -5.17 -12.18 9.31
N ALA A 93 -6.36 -12.65 8.93
CA ALA A 93 -6.55 -13.99 8.39
C ALA A 93 -5.74 -14.23 7.10
N TYR A 94 -5.69 -13.24 6.21
CA TYR A 94 -4.88 -13.31 5.00
C TYR A 94 -3.39 -13.49 5.29
N TYR A 95 -2.80 -12.67 6.17
CA TYR A 95 -1.37 -12.77 6.48
C TYR A 95 -1.03 -14.02 7.30
N SER A 96 -1.90 -14.41 8.25
CA SER A 96 -1.75 -15.68 8.99
C SER A 96 -1.72 -16.86 8.03
N GLY A 97 -2.68 -16.95 7.10
CA GLY A 97 -2.75 -18.06 6.16
C GLY A 97 -1.52 -18.21 5.26
N ILE A 98 -0.88 -17.09 4.87
CA ILE A 98 0.40 -17.14 4.15
C ILE A 98 1.51 -17.71 5.04
N LEU A 99 1.63 -17.19 6.26
CA LEU A 99 2.69 -17.59 7.19
C LEU A 99 2.57 -19.05 7.62
N ASP A 100 1.35 -19.50 7.94
CA ASP A 100 1.07 -20.88 8.33
C ASP A 100 1.45 -21.87 7.23
N HIS A 101 1.16 -21.52 5.97
CA HIS A 101 1.50 -22.38 4.83
C HIS A 101 3.01 -22.45 4.58
N ILE A 102 3.73 -21.34 4.77
CA ILE A 102 5.19 -21.30 4.64
C ILE A 102 5.85 -22.11 5.76
N GLU A 103 5.33 -22.05 6.99
CA GLU A 103 5.85 -22.79 8.14
C GLU A 103 5.70 -24.30 7.97
N GLN A 104 4.58 -24.77 7.38
CA GLN A 104 4.37 -26.20 7.10
C GLN A 104 5.31 -26.79 6.05
N GLN A 105 6.01 -25.95 5.27
CA GLN A 105 6.91 -26.40 4.21
C GLN A 105 8.40 -26.35 4.58
N ASN A 106 8.74 -25.81 5.76
CA ASN A 106 10.09 -25.83 6.32
C ASN A 106 10.22 -26.92 7.38
#